data_AF-A0A450RWJ1-F1
#
_entry.id   AF-A0A450RWJ1-F1
#
_cell.length_a   1.000
_cell.length_b   1.000
_cell.length_c   1.000
_cell.angle_alpha   90.00
_cell.angle_beta   90.00
_cell.angle_gamma   90.00
#
_symmetry.space_group_name_H-M   'P 1'
#
loop_
_entity.id
_entity.type
_entity.pdbx_description
1 polymer ?
#
loop_
_entity_poly.entity_id
_entity_poly.type
_entity_poly.pdbx_seq_one_letter_code
_entity_poly.pdbx_strand_id
1 'polypeptide(L)' 'MKVTTKGQVTVPVRIRDYLGIAPHSDVDFRITDGAVVLVKHEVERGNRDRFSALRGVLKGVRTTQQWMRETRGD' A
#
# COMPACT_ATOMS: atom_id res chain seq x y z
N MET A 1 22.64 -20.83 0.34
CA MET A 1 21.37 -21.47 0.79
C MET A 1 21.00 -22.53 -0.23
N LYS A 2 20.43 -23.66 0.19
CA LYS A 2 20.02 -24.74 -0.74
C LYS A 2 18.51 -24.72 -0.91
N VAL A 3 18.07 -24.95 -2.13
CA VAL A 3 16.65 -25.16 -2.45
C VAL A 3 16.30 -26.59 -2.02
N THR A 4 15.15 -26.76 -1.36
CA THR A 4 14.68 -28.09 -0.97
C THR A 4 14.16 -28.86 -2.19
N THR A 5 13.95 -30.17 -2.09
CA THR A 5 13.35 -30.98 -3.16
C THR A 5 11.98 -30.47 -3.62
N LYS A 6 11.27 -29.75 -2.74
CA LYS A 6 9.97 -29.13 -3.04
C LYS A 6 10.07 -27.72 -3.63
N GLY A 7 11.28 -27.23 -3.92
CA GLY A 7 11.49 -25.88 -4.46
C GLY A 7 11.44 -24.76 -3.42
N GLN A 8 11.50 -25.08 -2.11
CA GLN A 8 11.45 -24.05 -1.07
C GLN A 8 12.84 -23.47 -0.81
N VAL A 9 12.90 -22.16 -0.57
CA VAL A 9 14.11 -21.44 -0.13
C VAL A 9 13.86 -20.74 1.19
N THR A 10 14.83 -20.77 2.09
CA THR A 10 14.77 -20.07 3.37
C THR A 10 15.19 -18.61 3.19
N VAL A 11 14.39 -17.66 3.70
CA VAL A 11 14.78 -16.24 3.76
C VAL A 11 15.50 -15.98 5.09
N PRO A 12 16.76 -15.50 5.09
CA PRO A 12 17.49 -15.24 6.33
C PRO A 12 16.85 -14.12 7.16
N VAL A 13 17.02 -14.16 8.48
CA VAL A 13 16.42 -13.23 9.47
C VAL A 13 16.58 -11.77 9.05
N ARG A 14 17.80 -11.34 8.70
CA ARG A 14 18.09 -9.95 8.31
C ARG A 14 17.23 -9.46 7.13
N ILE A 15 16.93 -10.34 6.17
CA ILE A 15 16.10 -10.01 5.00
C ILE A 15 14.62 -10.00 5.37
N ARG A 16 14.16 -10.93 6.23
CA ARG A 16 12.79 -10.92 6.74
C ARG A 16 12.47 -9.66 7.52
N ASP A 17 13.38 -9.24 8.39
CA ASP A 17 13.22 -8.05 9.23
C ASP A 17 13.23 -6.78 8.35
N TYR A 18 14.15 -6.71 7.38
CA TYR A 18 14.23 -5.60 6.43
C TYR A 18 12.96 -5.46 5.58
N LEU A 19 12.40 -6.57 5.10
CA LEU A 19 11.16 -6.58 4.31
C LEU A 19 9.89 -6.57 5.18
N GLY A 20 10.01 -6.66 6.51
CA GLY A 20 8.89 -6.74 7.44
C GLY A 20 7.93 -7.91 7.15
N ILE A 21 8.49 -9.07 6.77
CA ILE A 21 7.73 -10.29 6.43
C ILE A 21 7.60 -11.14 7.70
N ALA A 22 6.38 -11.24 8.22
CA ALA A 22 6.04 -12.08 9.36
C ALA A 22 5.71 -13.52 8.91
N PRO A 23 5.72 -14.52 9.82
CA PRO A 23 5.16 -15.83 9.52
C PRO A 23 3.74 -15.70 8.94
N HIS A 24 3.42 -16.50 7.92
CA HIS A 24 2.14 -16.45 7.18
C HIS A 24 1.88 -15.17 6.36
N SER A 25 2.90 -14.34 6.10
CA SER A 25 2.76 -13.22 5.17
C SER A 25 2.75 -13.71 3.73
N ASP A 26 1.86 -13.16 2.92
CA ASP A 26 1.87 -13.32 1.48
C ASP A 26 3.02 -12.53 0.85
N VAL A 27 3.69 -13.13 -0.12
CA VAL A 27 4.83 -12.55 -0.84
C VAL A 27 4.67 -12.83 -2.33
N ASP A 28 5.01 -11.85 -3.15
CA ASP A 28 5.03 -11.99 -4.60
C ASP A 28 6.47 -12.15 -5.08
N PHE A 29 6.65 -13.04 -6.06
CA PHE A 29 7.91 -13.20 -6.76
C PHE A 29 7.78 -12.59 -8.16
N ARG A 30 8.64 -11.63 -8.47
CA ARG A 30 8.74 -11.03 -9.81
C ARG A 30 10.09 -11.37 -10.42
N ILE A 31 10.11 -11.60 -11.73
CA ILE A 31 11.36 -11.77 -12.48
C ILE A 31 11.64 -10.45 -13.19
N THR A 32 12.82 -9.88 -12.95
CA THR A 32 13.23 -8.62 -13.58
C THR A 32 14.72 -8.71 -13.87
N ASP A 33 15.11 -8.50 -15.13
CA ASP A 33 16.52 -8.46 -15.58
C ASP A 33 17.38 -9.66 -15.13
N GLY A 34 16.78 -10.87 -15.15
CA GLY A 34 17.46 -12.09 -14.72
C GLY A 34 17.59 -12.26 -13.21
N ALA A 35 17.04 -11.35 -12.41
CA ALA A 35 16.93 -11.45 -10.97
C ALA A 35 15.50 -11.84 -10.54
N VAL A 36 15.40 -12.55 -9.42
CA VAL A 36 14.13 -12.81 -8.73
C VAL A 36 13.98 -11.79 -7.62
N VAL A 37 12.97 -10.94 -7.73
CA VAL A 37 12.63 -9.92 -6.75
C VAL A 37 11.51 -10.44 -5.86
N LEU A 38 11.78 -10.51 -4.56
CA LEU A 38 10.77 -10.79 -3.54
C LEU A 38 10.12 -9.47 -3.12
N VAL A 39 8.82 -9.34 -3.40
CA VAL A 39 8.03 -8.18 -3.01
C VAL A 39 7.07 -8.64 -1.91
N LYS A 40 7.01 -7.92 -0.80
CA LYS A 40 5.97 -8.13 0.20
C LYS A 40 4.62 -7.86 -0.46
N HIS A 41 3.66 -8.78 -0.35
CA HIS A 41 2.32 -8.52 -0.84
C HIS A 41 1.73 -7.42 0.04
N GLU A 42 1.81 -6.17 -0.44
CA GLU A 42 0.98 -5.11 0.09
C GLU A 42 -0.44 -5.51 -0.27
N VAL A 43 -1.16 -6.09 0.69
CA VAL A 43 -2.60 -5.94 0.67
C VAL A 43 -2.78 -4.44 0.55
N GLU A 44 -3.25 -3.98 -0.61
CA GLU A 44 -3.87 -2.68 -0.71
C GLU A 44 -4.99 -2.73 0.32
N ARG A 45 -4.66 -2.43 1.59
CA ARG A 45 -5.59 -1.80 2.49
C ARG A 45 -5.78 -0.47 1.82
N GLY A 46 -6.61 -0.48 0.78
CA GLY A 46 -7.07 0.69 0.10
C GLY A 46 -7.38 1.61 1.25
N ASN A 47 -6.62 2.69 1.33
CA ASN A 47 -6.83 3.71 2.33
C ASN A 47 -8.15 4.35 1.88
N ARG A 48 -9.26 3.61 2.02
CA ARG A 48 -10.60 4.13 2.09
C ARG A 48 -10.51 4.92 3.37
N ASP A 49 -10.07 6.16 3.17
CA ASP A 49 -10.13 7.21 4.14
C ASP A 49 -11.46 6.99 4.86
N ARG A 50 -11.40 6.64 6.14
CA ARG A 50 -12.59 6.30 6.93
C ARG A 50 -13.56 7.48 6.97
N PHE A 51 -13.05 8.67 6.62
CA PHE A 51 -13.79 9.90 6.48
C PHE A 51 -14.17 10.22 5.03
N SER A 52 -13.86 9.39 4.04
CA SER A 52 -14.30 9.58 2.64
C SER A 52 -15.82 9.69 2.54
N ALA A 53 -16.57 8.88 3.29
CA ALA A 53 -18.02 8.94 3.36
C ALA A 53 -18.54 10.18 4.12
N LEU A 54 -17.69 10.80 4.94
CA LEU A 54 -17.98 12.01 5.72
C LEU A 54 -17.49 13.28 5.02
N ARG A 55 -16.66 13.15 3.97
CA ARG A 55 -16.18 14.27 3.15
C ARG A 55 -17.28 14.69 2.18
N GLY A 56 -17.82 15.89 2.43
CA GLY A 56 -18.58 16.67 1.47
C GLY A 56 -20.09 16.45 1.52
N VAL A 57 -20.77 17.26 2.34
CA VAL A 57 -22.22 17.50 2.17
C VAL A 57 -22.45 18.36 0.91
N LEU A 58 -21.53 19.28 0.63
CA LEU A 58 -21.52 20.11 -0.57
C LEU A 58 -20.77 19.39 -1.69
N LYS A 59 -21.45 18.46 -2.37
CA LYS A 59 -21.00 17.99 -3.69
C LYS A 59 -21.20 19.11 -4.70
N GLY A 60 -20.22 20.00 -4.82
CA GLY A 60 -20.34 21.21 -5.62
C GLY A 60 -19.14 21.43 -6.54
N VAL A 61 -19.42 21.96 -7.73
CA VAL A 61 -18.46 22.44 -8.74
C VAL A 61 -17.54 23.56 -8.22
N ARG A 62 -17.84 24.10 -7.03
CA ARG A 62 -17.18 25.26 -6.44
C ARG A 62 -16.07 24.86 -5.48
N THR A 63 -14.96 25.59 -5.55
CA THR A 63 -13.82 25.40 -4.65
C THR A 63 -14.12 25.97 -3.26
N THR A 64 -13.41 25.47 -2.23
CA THR A 64 -13.49 26.02 -0.85
C THR A 64 -13.25 27.53 -0.80
N GLN A 65 -12.36 28.06 -1.66
CA GLN A 65 -12.09 29.49 -1.72
C GLN A 65 -13.24 30.32 -2.29
N GLN A 66 -14.08 29.76 -3.17
CA GLN A 66 -15.28 30.44 -3.65
C GLN A 66 -16.33 30.53 -2.55
N TRP A 67 -16.55 29.44 -1.80
CA TRP A 67 -17.43 29.46 -0.63
C TRP A 67 -17.00 30.49 0.41
N MET A 68 -15.71 30.50 0.77
CA MET A 68 -15.18 31.43 1.76
C MET A 68 -15.33 32.90 1.36
N ARG A 69 -15.25 33.24 0.06
CA ARG A 69 -15.48 34.61 -0.43
C ARG A 69 -16.95 35.01 -0.27
N GLU A 70 -17.87 34.18 -0.73
CA GLU A 70 -19.30 34.49 -0.67
C GLU A 70 -19.84 34.57 0.76
N THR A 71 -19.37 33.73 1.67
CA THR A 71 -19.84 33.75 3.07
C THR A 71 -19.17 34.81 3.95
N ARG A 72 -18.00 35.33 3.56
CA ARG A 72 -17.32 36.39 4.33
C ARG A 72 -17.79 37.79 3.97
N GLY A 73 -18.45 37.96 2.83
CA GLY A 73 -19.08 39.23 2.46
C GLY A 73 -18.08 40.36 2.23
N ASP A 74 -17.10 40.14 1.36
CA ASP A 74 -16.39 41.24 0.68
C ASP A 74 -17.19 41.72 -0.54
#